data_AF-A0A358DGD6-F1
#
_entry.id   AF-A0A358DGD6-F1
#
_cell.length_a   1.000
_cell.length_b   1.000
_cell.length_c   1.000
_cell.angle_alpha   90.00
_cell.angle_beta   90.00
_cell.angle_gamma   90.00
#
_symmetry.space_group_name_H-M   'P 1'
#
loop_
_entity.id
_entity.type
_entity.pdbx_description
1 polymer ?
#
loop_
_entity_poly.entity_id
_entity_poly.type
_entity_poly.pdbx_seq_one_letter_code
_entity_poly.pdbx_strand_id
1 'polypeptide(L)'
;MKKRIFTFLTFFASLVLQAQQIKVEPASWWSGLQEPELQLMISGKDIASYKVSVTAKDVYLKEAVTLENPNYQILYLDISDSAPQKFE
;
A
#
# COMPACT_ATOMS: atom_id res chain seq x y z
N MET A 1 3.50 46.28 11.58
CA MET A 1 2.34 45.35 11.71
C MET A 1 2.23 44.31 10.56
N LYS A 2 2.89 44.48 9.41
CA LYS A 2 2.82 43.54 8.26
C LYS A 2 3.58 42.21 8.44
N LYS A 3 4.65 42.18 9.25
CA LYS A 3 5.46 40.97 9.50
C LYS A 3 4.77 39.92 10.39
N ARG A 4 3.83 40.33 11.25
CA ARG A 4 3.08 39.41 12.14
C ARG A 4 1.95 38.67 11.42
N ILE A 5 1.46 39.22 10.31
CA ILE A 5 0.45 38.58 9.45
C ILE A 5 1.08 37.40 8.68
N PHE A 6 2.33 37.55 8.24
CA PHE A 6 3.04 36.49 7.52
C PHE A 6 3.32 35.27 8.42
N THR A 7 3.54 35.48 9.73
CA THR A 7 3.71 34.40 10.71
C THR A 7 2.41 33.64 11.02
N PHE A 8 1.24 34.29 10.87
CA PHE A 8 -0.05 33.63 11.08
C PHE A 8 -0.45 32.75 9.89
N LEU A 9 -0.05 33.12 8.67
CA LEU A 9 -0.37 32.37 7.45
C LEU A 9 0.35 31.02 7.37
N THR A 10 1.58 30.93 7.89
CA THR A 10 2.34 29.67 7.94
C THR A 10 1.83 28.68 9.00
N PHE A 11 1.15 29.15 10.05
CA PHE A 11 0.61 28.25 11.10
C PHE A 11 -0.65 27.51 10.64
N PHE A 12 -1.44 28.06 9.70
CA PHE A 12 -2.67 27.42 9.23
C PHE A 12 -2.41 26.33 8.17
N ALA A 13 -1.27 26.39 7.48
CA ALA A 13 -0.94 25.45 6.39
C ALA A 13 -0.54 24.04 6.87
N SER A 14 -0.20 23.86 8.17
CA SER A 14 0.21 22.55 8.72
C SER A 14 -0.96 21.61 9.05
N LEU A 15 -2.21 22.06 8.98
CA LEU A 15 -3.39 21.28 9.40
C LEU A 15 -3.92 20.28 8.37
N VAL A 16 -3.36 20.23 7.15
CA VAL A 16 -3.96 19.48 6.03
C VAL A 16 -3.20 18.19 5.65
N LEU A 17 -2.19 17.79 6.43
CA LEU A 17 -1.50 16.52 6.21
C LEU A 17 -2.25 15.39 6.94
N GLN A 18 -3.19 14.75 6.25
CA GLN A 18 -3.74 13.47 6.68
C GLN A 18 -2.99 12.33 5.99
N ALA A 19 -2.30 11.51 6.78
CA ALA A 19 -1.71 10.27 6.27
C ALA A 19 -2.84 9.31 5.89
N GLN A 20 -2.82 8.80 4.67
CA GLN A 20 -3.76 7.77 4.25
C GLN A 20 -3.43 6.47 5.01
N GLN A 21 -4.42 5.95 5.75
CA GLN A 21 -4.28 4.65 6.40
C GLN A 21 -4.51 3.55 5.35
N ILE A 22 -3.45 2.83 5.00
CA ILE A 22 -3.49 1.65 4.14
C ILE A 22 -3.27 0.43 5.03
N LYS A 23 -4.10 -0.61 4.84
CA LYS A 23 -3.98 -1.89 5.53
C LYS A 23 -3.84 -3.00 4.50
N VAL A 24 -2.83 -3.83 4.69
CA VAL A 24 -2.55 -5.02 3.88
C VAL A 24 -2.80 -6.25 4.74
N GLU A 25 -3.59 -7.18 4.22
CA GLU A 25 -3.91 -8.44 4.88
C GLU A 25 -3.61 -9.63 3.97
N PRO A 26 -2.96 -10.69 4.49
CA PRO A 26 -2.28 -10.75 5.79
C PRO A 26 -1.09 -9.78 5.88
N ALA A 27 -0.73 -9.37 7.10
CA ALA A 27 0.36 -8.40 7.33
C ALA A 27 1.76 -8.97 7.08
N SER A 28 1.89 -10.30 7.08
CA SER A 28 3.11 -11.04 6.80
C SER A 28 2.76 -12.45 6.36
N TRP A 29 3.64 -13.10 5.61
CA TRP A 29 3.48 -14.47 5.16
C TRP A 29 4.80 -15.24 5.24
N TRP A 30 4.77 -16.53 4.89
CA TRP A 30 5.95 -17.40 4.90
C TRP A 30 6.34 -17.81 3.48
N SER A 31 7.65 -17.89 3.25
CA SER A 31 8.23 -18.50 2.05
C SER A 31 8.28 -20.02 2.17
N GLY A 32 8.32 -20.71 1.03
CA GLY A 32 8.50 -22.16 0.97
C GLY A 32 7.26 -22.99 1.32
N LEU A 33 6.07 -22.40 1.24
CA LEU A 33 4.81 -23.14 1.37
C LEU A 33 4.53 -23.96 0.12
N GLN A 34 3.79 -25.06 0.28
CA GLN A 34 3.41 -25.94 -0.82
C GLN A 34 2.49 -25.25 -1.84
N GLU A 35 1.62 -24.36 -1.38
CA GLU A 35 0.80 -23.49 -2.22
C GLU A 35 1.48 -22.12 -2.31
N PRO A 36 2.14 -21.80 -3.44
CA PRO A 36 2.94 -20.59 -3.58
C PRO A 36 2.13 -19.40 -4.09
N GLU A 37 0.82 -19.55 -4.35
CA GLU A 37 -0.03 -18.42 -4.70
C GLU A 37 -0.55 -17.71 -3.44
N LEU A 38 -0.10 -16.47 -3.24
CA LEU A 38 -0.51 -15.63 -2.11
C LEU A 38 -1.50 -14.56 -2.59
N GLN A 39 -2.68 -14.56 -1.99
CA GLN A 39 -3.66 -13.49 -2.14
C GLN A 39 -3.51 -12.46 -1.02
N LEU A 40 -3.34 -11.18 -1.38
CA LEU A 40 -3.37 -10.05 -0.46
C LEU A 40 -4.64 -9.21 -0.67
N MET A 41 -5.27 -8.80 0.43
CA MET A 41 -6.32 -7.80 0.42
C MET A 41 -5.75 -6.46 0.91
N ILE A 42 -5.84 -5.44 0.06
CA ILE A 42 -5.43 -4.09 0.37
C ILE A 42 -6.68 -3.26 0.59
N SER A 43 -6.73 -2.53 1.70
CA SER A 43 -7.81 -1.60 2.02
C SER A 43 -7.27 -0.22 2.39
N GLY A 44 -7.96 0.81 1.92
CA GLY A 44 -7.58 2.20 2.14
C GLY A 44 -8.42 3.13 1.26
N LYS A 45 -8.51 4.41 1.62
CA LYS A 45 -9.34 5.37 0.87
C LYS A 45 -8.91 5.46 -0.60
N ASP A 46 -9.83 5.19 -1.53
CA ASP A 46 -9.63 5.28 -2.99
C ASP A 46 -8.44 4.46 -3.52
N ILE A 47 -8.04 3.39 -2.82
CA ILE A 47 -6.86 2.58 -3.16
C ILE A 47 -6.95 1.94 -4.55
N ALA A 48 -8.17 1.70 -5.04
CA ALA A 48 -8.45 1.19 -6.38
C ALA A 48 -7.88 2.05 -7.53
N SER A 49 -7.63 3.34 -7.28
CA SER A 49 -7.07 4.27 -8.27
C SER A 49 -5.54 4.18 -8.43
N TYR A 50 -4.87 3.45 -7.54
CA TYR A 50 -3.42 3.32 -7.52
C TYR A 50 -2.96 2.10 -8.33
N LYS A 51 -1.73 2.19 -8.83
CA LYS A 51 -1.03 1.05 -9.45
C LYS A 51 -0.09 0.44 -8.43
N VAL A 52 -0.11 -0.88 -8.34
CA VAL A 52 0.77 -1.64 -7.45
C VAL A 52 2.04 -2.05 -8.18
N SER A 53 3.15 -2.01 -7.45
CA SER A 53 4.43 -2.58 -7.86
C SER A 53 5.05 -3.31 -6.67
N VAL A 54 5.81 -4.37 -6.94
CA VAL A 54 6.55 -5.13 -5.94
C VAL A 54 8.05 -4.95 -6.21
N THR A 55 8.83 -4.63 -5.18
CA THR A 55 10.27 -4.38 -5.31
C THR A 55 11.15 -5.63 -5.15
N ALA A 56 10.60 -6.71 -4.57
CA ALA A 56 11.29 -7.99 -4.45
C ALA A 56 11.55 -8.63 -5.83
N LYS A 57 12.72 -9.27 -5.98
CA LYS A 57 13.15 -9.87 -7.26
C LYS A 57 12.56 -11.25 -7.52
N ASP A 58 12.17 -11.93 -6.46
CA ASP A 58 11.75 -13.32 -6.36
C ASP A 58 10.28 -13.46 -5.92
N VAL A 59 9.53 -12.34 -5.93
CA VAL A 59 8.09 -12.29 -5.72
C VAL A 59 7.45 -11.62 -6.93
N TYR A 60 6.53 -12.32 -7.58
CA TYR A 60 5.95 -11.84 -8.84
C TYR A 60 4.49 -11.46 -8.66
N LEU A 61 4.14 -10.23 -9.03
CA LEU A 61 2.74 -9.80 -9.11
C LEU A 61 2.08 -10.44 -10.34
N LYS A 62 1.23 -11.45 -10.12
CA LYS A 62 0.47 -12.13 -11.18
C LYS A 62 -0.69 -11.26 -11.65
N GLU A 63 -1.44 -10.73 -10.69
CA GLU A 63 -2.66 -9.99 -10.99
C GLU A 63 -2.97 -8.97 -9.88
N ALA A 64 -3.53 -7.83 -10.29
CA ALA A 64 -4.11 -6.84 -9.39
C ALA A 64 -5.58 -6.61 -9.79
N VAL A 65 -6.49 -6.94 -8.90
CA VAL A 65 -7.94 -6.88 -9.13
C VAL A 65 -8.53 -5.73 -8.33
N THR A 66 -9.12 -4.78 -9.03
CA THR A 66 -9.92 -3.72 -8.43
C THR A 66 -11.36 -4.20 -8.24
N LEU A 67 -11.89 -4.04 -7.03
CA LEU A 67 -13.28 -4.38 -6.71
C LEU A 67 -14.22 -3.21 -7.02
N GLU A 68 -15.53 -3.45 -6.98
CA GLU A 68 -16.54 -2.38 -7.14
C GLU A 68 -16.40 -1.28 -6.07
N ASN A 69 -15.95 -1.64 -4.86
CA ASN A 69 -15.67 -0.69 -3.80
C ASN A 69 -14.28 -0.04 -4.05
N PRO A 70 -14.19 1.29 -4.24
CA PRO A 70 -12.93 1.97 -4.55
C PRO A 70 -11.91 1.91 -3.41
N ASN A 71 -12.32 1.48 -2.21
CA ASN A 71 -11.45 1.39 -1.06
C ASN A 71 -10.76 0.03 -0.90
N TYR A 72 -10.89 -0.87 -1.88
CA TYR A 72 -10.31 -2.21 -1.84
C TYR A 72 -9.65 -2.62 -3.16
N GLN A 73 -8.58 -3.39 -3.04
CA GLN A 73 -7.89 -4.05 -4.15
C GLN A 73 -7.36 -5.41 -3.69
N ILE A 74 -7.39 -6.41 -4.57
CA ILE A 74 -6.81 -7.73 -4.32
C ILE A 74 -5.56 -7.88 -5.17
N LEU A 75 -4.50 -8.44 -4.60
CA LEU A 75 -3.29 -8.82 -5.33
C LEU A 75 -3.09 -10.32 -5.26
N TYR A 76 -2.69 -10.89 -6.39
CA TYR A 76 -2.23 -12.27 -6.47
C TYR A 76 -0.73 -12.26 -6.74
N LEU A 77 0.02 -12.85 -5.82
CA LEU A 77 1.48 -12.95 -5.87
C LEU A 77 1.89 -14.41 -6.07
N ASP A 78 2.91 -14.63 -6.90
CA ASP A 78 3.68 -15.86 -6.93
C ASP A 78 4.88 -15.71 -5.98
N ILE A 79 4.96 -16.61 -4.99
CA ILE A 79 6.04 -16.66 -4.01
C ILE A 79 6.83 -17.98 -4.07
N SER A 80 6.74 -18.73 -5.18
CA SER A 80 7.36 -20.07 -5.34
C SER A 80 8.86 -20.08 -5.05
N ASP A 81 9.56 -19.05 -5.52
CA ASP A 81 11.03 -18.92 -5.39
C ASP A 81 11.44 -17.92 -4.30
N SER A 82 10.48 -17.45 -3.49
CA SER A 82 10.75 -16.38 -2.53
C SER A 82 11.67 -16.84 -1.39
N ALA A 83 12.60 -15.98 -1.00
CA ALA A 83 13.30 -16.07 0.27
C ALA A 83 12.58 -15.23 1.35
N PRO A 84 12.67 -15.62 2.65
CA PRO A 84 12.15 -14.81 3.75
C PRO A 84 12.80 -13.42 3.76
N GLN A 85 11.99 -12.39 3.53
CA GLN A 85 12.47 -11.01 3.44
C GLN A 85 11.34 -10.01 3.74
N LYS A 86 11.71 -8.74 3.88
CA LYS A 86 10.78 -7.61 3.86
C LYS A 86 11.05 -6.81 2.60
N PHE A 87 9.98 -6.41 1.92
CA PHE A 87 10.03 -5.60 0.72
C PHE A 87 8.86 -4.61 0.70
N GLU A 88 8.99 -3.60 -0.16
CA GLU A 88 7.95 -2.60 -0.45
C GLU A 88 7.19 -2.96 -1.73
#